data_AF-A0A380C7P6-F1
#
_entry.id   AF-A0A380C7P6-F1
#
_cell.length_a   1.000
_cell.length_b   1.000
_cell.length_c   1.000
_cell.angle_alpha   90.00
_cell.angle_beta   90.00
_cell.angle_gamma   90.00
#
_symmetry.space_group_name_H-M   'P 1'
#
loop_
_entity.id
_entity.type
_entity.pdbx_description
1 polymer ?
#
loop_
_entity_poly.entity_id
_entity_poly.type
_entity_poly.pdbx_seq_one_letter_code
_entity_poly.pdbx_strand_id
1 'polypeptide(L)'
;MRFLIAMSMVLFLMGCSSTNPVDELDVDSDDLTAYHEDKYFDAFVISKGINTFTIIDDLDNKSGEIIVSMEGKDKSSIRTLKKNDKVRIWHDVILESYPAKTRAYRIEVLEE
;
A
#
# COMPACT_ATOMS: atom_id res chain seq x y z
N MET A 1 25.98 38.84 39.50
CA MET A 1 27.19 38.00 39.60
C MET A 1 26.78 36.71 40.32
N ARG A 2 26.85 35.48 39.80
CA ARG A 2 27.45 34.90 38.61
C ARG A 2 26.61 33.65 38.27
N PHE A 3 26.11 33.57 37.04
CA PHE A 3 25.64 32.33 36.45
C PHE A 3 26.84 31.37 36.33
N LEU A 4 26.78 30.21 36.97
CA LEU A 4 27.78 29.16 36.77
C LEU A 4 27.28 28.20 35.69
N ILE A 5 27.81 28.46 34.49
CA ILE A 5 27.85 27.58 33.34
C ILE A 5 29.00 26.58 33.55
N ALA A 6 28.71 25.28 33.41
CA ALA A 6 29.65 24.24 33.01
C ALA A 6 28.79 23.00 32.68
N MET A 7 28.41 22.69 31.44
CA MET A 7 29.26 22.17 30.37
C MET A 7 30.23 21.11 30.89
N SER A 8 29.74 19.88 31.08
CA SER A 8 30.60 18.70 31.23
C SER A 8 30.41 17.79 30.03
N MET A 9 31.43 17.88 29.19
CA MET A 9 31.68 17.15 27.97
C MET A 9 31.99 15.68 28.29
N VAL A 10 31.28 14.79 27.58
CA VAL A 10 31.69 13.50 27.01
C VAL A 10 33.12 13.03 27.34
N LEU A 11 33.23 11.79 27.87
CA LEU A 11 34.35 10.84 27.74
C LEU A 11 33.77 9.42 27.89
N PHE A 12 33.45 8.72 26.79
CA PHE A 12 34.27 7.79 25.98
C PHE A 12 34.74 6.49 26.68
N LEU A 13 34.07 5.40 26.25
CA LEU A 13 34.54 4.03 25.96
C LEU A 13 35.46 3.29 26.95
N MET A 14 35.00 2.13 27.44
CA MET A 14 35.65 0.83 27.22
C MET A 14 34.86 -0.27 27.93
N GLY A 15 34.38 -1.25 27.16
CA GLY A 15 33.73 -2.46 27.64
C GLY A 15 33.82 -3.54 26.58
N CYS A 16 35.05 -3.98 26.28
CA CYS A 16 35.32 -5.17 25.48
C CYS A 16 35.09 -6.43 26.32
N SER A 17 34.30 -7.37 25.81
CA SER A 17 34.49 -8.84 25.89
C SER A 17 33.40 -9.46 25.01
N SER A 18 33.70 -9.90 23.78
CA SER A 18 34.20 -11.24 23.40
C SER A 18 33.42 -12.37 24.06
N THR A 19 32.86 -13.37 23.41
CA THR A 19 32.82 -13.85 22.01
C THR A 19 31.85 -15.04 22.04
N ASN A 20 31.07 -15.28 21.00
CA ASN A 20 30.91 -16.63 20.40
C ASN A 20 30.22 -16.50 19.04
N PRO A 21 30.57 -17.40 18.11
CA PRO A 21 30.62 -17.10 16.68
C PRO A 21 29.23 -17.11 16.05
N VAL A 22 29.05 -16.13 15.17
CA VAL A 22 27.98 -16.08 14.18
C VAL A 22 28.20 -17.25 13.22
N ASP A 23 27.23 -18.15 13.16
CA ASP A 23 27.12 -19.12 12.08
C ASP A 23 27.18 -18.35 10.75
N GLU A 24 28.21 -18.64 9.95
CA GLU A 24 28.29 -18.28 8.55
C GLU A 24 27.06 -18.84 7.83
N LEU A 25 26.05 -17.99 7.63
CA LEU A 25 25.14 -18.15 6.50
C LEU A 25 25.75 -17.41 5.33
N ASP A 26 26.60 -18.14 4.64
CA ASP A 26 27.02 -17.89 3.27
C ASP A 26 25.76 -17.98 2.38
N VAL A 27 25.15 -16.83 2.09
CA VAL A 27 24.13 -16.69 1.06
C VAL A 27 24.51 -15.49 0.21
N ASP A 28 25.45 -15.74 -0.71
CA ASP A 28 25.46 -15.10 -2.01
C ASP A 28 24.08 -15.30 -2.65
N SER A 29 23.27 -14.24 -2.71
CA SER A 29 22.26 -14.10 -3.75
C SER A 29 21.90 -12.64 -3.94
N ASP A 30 22.42 -12.09 -5.03
CA ASP A 30 21.69 -11.16 -5.90
C ASP A 30 20.18 -11.42 -5.86
N ASP A 31 19.43 -10.67 -5.06
CA ASP A 31 18.14 -10.09 -5.47
C ASP A 31 17.60 -9.21 -4.33
N LEU A 32 17.93 -7.93 -4.39
CA LEU A 32 17.17 -6.87 -3.71
C LEU A 32 15.85 -6.63 -4.45
N THR A 33 15.11 -7.68 -4.79
CA THR A 33 13.69 -7.52 -5.15
C THR A 33 12.94 -7.41 -3.84
N ALA A 34 12.67 -6.17 -3.42
CA ALA A 34 11.59 -5.91 -2.50
C ALA A 34 10.32 -6.56 -3.07
N TYR A 35 9.96 -7.73 -2.54
CA TYR A 35 8.67 -8.37 -2.78
C TYR A 35 7.59 -7.44 -2.19
N HIS A 36 7.20 -6.42 -2.94
CA HIS A 36 5.94 -5.77 -2.71
C HIS A 36 4.87 -6.79 -3.13
N GLU A 37 4.27 -7.47 -2.15
CA GLU A 37 3.07 -8.24 -2.41
C GLU A 37 2.02 -7.28 -2.97
N ASP A 38 1.78 -7.36 -4.28
CA ASP A 38 0.78 -6.58 -4.97
C ASP A 38 -0.60 -6.88 -4.36
N LYS A 39 -1.10 -5.96 -3.52
CA LYS A 39 -2.43 -6.09 -2.91
C LYS A 39 -3.50 -5.85 -3.96
N TYR A 40 -4.41 -6.79 -4.07
CA TYR A 40 -5.58 -6.69 -4.94
C TYR A 40 -6.83 -7.21 -4.25
N PHE A 41 -7.99 -6.77 -4.74
CA PHE A 41 -9.28 -7.38 -4.44
C PHE A 41 -10.16 -7.42 -5.68
N ASP A 42 -11.10 -8.37 -5.70
CA ASP A 42 -12.10 -8.50 -6.74
C ASP A 42 -13.39 -7.86 -6.27
N ALA A 43 -14.08 -7.13 -7.13
CA ALA A 43 -15.30 -6.42 -6.77
C ALA A 43 -16.18 -6.13 -7.98
N PHE A 44 -17.39 -5.65 -7.74
CA PHE A 44 -18.34 -5.27 -8.78
C PHE A 44 -18.50 -3.77 -8.90
N VAL A 45 -18.50 -3.27 -10.14
CA VAL A 45 -18.70 -1.85 -10.42
C VAL A 45 -20.17 -1.47 -10.27
N ILE A 46 -20.50 -0.57 -9.35
CA ILE A 46 -21.89 -0.10 -9.18
C ILE A 46 -22.17 1.22 -9.89
N SER A 47 -21.16 2.09 -9.97
CA SER A 47 -21.28 3.41 -10.58
C SER A 47 -19.93 3.92 -11.05
N LYS A 48 -19.95 4.81 -12.03
CA LYS A 48 -18.76 5.39 -12.65
C LYS A 48 -18.89 6.90 -12.73
N GLY A 49 -17.84 7.59 -12.30
CA GLY A 49 -17.61 9.02 -12.48
C GLY A 49 -16.54 9.29 -13.55
N ILE A 50 -16.05 10.53 -13.59
CA ILE A 50 -15.11 10.98 -14.63
C ILE A 50 -13.72 10.34 -14.46
N ASN A 51 -13.23 10.26 -13.22
CA ASN A 51 -11.90 9.70 -12.87
C ASN A 51 -11.99 8.73 -11.69
N THR A 52 -13.21 8.34 -11.31
CA THR A 52 -13.49 7.49 -10.17
C THR A 52 -14.59 6.52 -10.53
N PHE A 53 -14.70 5.43 -9.79
CA PHE A 53 -15.81 4.51 -9.85
C PHE A 53 -16.04 3.94 -8.46
N THR A 54 -17.26 3.51 -8.19
CA THR A 54 -17.62 2.92 -6.91
C THR A 54 -17.81 1.43 -7.10
N ILE A 55 -17.28 0.66 -6.16
CA ILE A 55 -17.36 -0.80 -6.14
C ILE A 55 -18.00 -1.31 -4.86
N ILE A 56 -18.48 -2.55 -4.92
CA ILE A 56 -18.93 -3.36 -3.79
C ILE A 56 -18.29 -4.74 -3.89
N ASP A 57 -17.97 -5.34 -2.76
CA ASP A 57 -17.38 -6.68 -2.68
C ASP A 57 -18.36 -7.76 -3.16
N ASP A 58 -19.64 -7.61 -2.79
CA ASP A 58 -20.72 -8.54 -3.14
C ASP A 58 -21.95 -7.80 -3.68
N LEU A 59 -22.44 -8.21 -4.85
CA LEU A 59 -23.65 -7.66 -5.49
C LEU A 59 -24.91 -7.90 -4.66
N ASP A 60 -24.99 -9.05 -3.99
CA ASP A 60 -26.15 -9.44 -3.18
C ASP A 60 -26.12 -8.77 -1.80
N ASN A 61 -24.92 -8.45 -1.32
CA ASN A 61 -24.68 -7.77 -0.06
C ASN A 61 -24.00 -6.43 -0.31
N LYS A 62 -24.80 -5.39 -0.60
CA LYS A 62 -24.38 -3.99 -0.86
C LYS A 62 -23.66 -3.28 0.31
N SER A 63 -23.14 -4.04 1.26
CA SER A 63 -22.27 -3.55 2.32
C SER A 63 -20.88 -3.26 1.75
N GLY A 64 -20.24 -2.20 2.24
CA GLY A 64 -18.83 -1.94 1.93
C GLY A 64 -18.58 -1.24 0.59
N GLU A 65 -19.30 -0.16 0.30
CA GLU A 65 -18.98 0.69 -0.85
C GLU A 65 -17.57 1.29 -0.72
N ILE A 66 -16.76 1.12 -1.77
CA ILE A 66 -15.44 1.74 -1.88
C ILE A 66 -15.42 2.61 -3.12
N ILE A 67 -15.02 3.88 -2.96
CA ILE A 67 -14.73 4.77 -4.07
C ILE A 67 -13.27 4.56 -4.48
N VAL A 68 -13.09 4.11 -5.72
CA VAL A 68 -11.79 3.89 -6.34
C VAL A 68 -11.47 5.06 -7.26
N SER A 69 -10.24 5.57 -7.14
CA SER A 69 -9.68 6.57 -8.04
C SER A 69 -8.46 6.02 -8.76
N MET A 70 -8.25 6.39 -10.03
CA MET A 70 -6.98 6.15 -10.71
C MET A 70 -6.26 7.46 -10.99
N GLU A 71 -4.94 7.44 -10.78
CA GLU A 71 -4.04 8.52 -11.19
C GLU A 71 -3.11 8.04 -12.30
N GLY A 72 -2.61 8.97 -13.11
CA GLY A 72 -1.65 8.68 -14.18
C GLY A 72 -2.26 8.43 -15.55
N LYS A 73 -1.52 7.69 -16.39
CA LYS A 73 -1.82 7.49 -17.82
C LYS A 73 -2.96 6.50 -18.07
N ASP A 74 -3.27 5.65 -17.10
CA ASP A 74 -4.22 4.54 -17.26
C ASP A 74 -5.68 4.91 -16.95
N LYS A 75 -6.01 6.21 -16.94
CA LYS A 75 -7.39 6.72 -16.83
C LYS A 75 -8.31 6.19 -17.94
N SER A 76 -7.75 5.73 -19.06
CA SER A 76 -8.51 5.07 -20.12
C SER A 76 -9.21 3.81 -19.65
N SER A 77 -8.64 3.07 -18.70
CA SER A 77 -9.22 1.82 -18.18
C SER A 77 -10.55 2.07 -17.45
N ILE A 78 -10.69 3.21 -16.76
CA ILE A 78 -11.97 3.59 -16.17
C ILE A 78 -13.03 3.82 -17.25
N ARG A 79 -12.66 4.33 -18.43
CA ARG A 79 -13.61 4.66 -19.50
C ARG A 79 -14.27 3.44 -20.13
N THR A 80 -13.67 2.27 -20.04
CA THR A 80 -14.24 1.02 -20.57
C THR A 80 -15.15 0.32 -19.56
N LEU A 81 -14.99 0.58 -18.26
CA LEU A 81 -15.83 -0.01 -17.21
C LEU A 81 -17.32 0.32 -17.39
N LYS A 82 -18.15 -0.70 -17.23
CA LYS A 82 -19.62 -0.65 -17.19
C LYS A 82 -20.11 -1.03 -15.79
N LYS A 83 -21.40 -0.80 -15.57
CA LYS A 83 -22.06 -1.21 -14.33
C LYS A 83 -22.23 -2.74 -14.35
N ASN A 84 -21.98 -3.36 -13.20
CA ASN A 84 -21.98 -4.79 -12.92
C ASN A 84 -20.76 -5.57 -13.44
N ASP A 85 -19.79 -4.90 -14.08
CA ASP A 85 -18.52 -5.55 -14.43
C ASP A 85 -17.85 -6.08 -13.16
N LYS A 86 -17.32 -7.30 -13.22
CA LYS A 86 -16.45 -7.84 -12.19
C LYS A 86 -15.02 -7.42 -12.50
N VAL A 87 -14.37 -6.74 -11.56
CA VAL A 87 -13.04 -6.16 -11.75
C VAL A 87 -12.08 -6.60 -10.66
N ARG A 88 -10.82 -6.80 -11.03
CA ARG A 88 -9.69 -6.91 -10.11
C ARG A 88 -9.01 -5.56 -9.99
N ILE A 89 -8.85 -5.08 -8.77
CA ILE A 89 -8.30 -3.76 -8.47
C ILE A 89 -7.05 -3.92 -7.64
N TRP A 90 -5.93 -3.44 -8.18
CA TRP A 90 -4.67 -3.39 -7.46
C TRP A 90 -4.50 -2.03 -6.79
N HIS A 91 -4.19 -2.05 -5.50
CA HIS A 91 -4.11 -0.85 -4.68
C HIS A 91 -3.00 -0.97 -3.63
N ASP A 92 -2.67 0.16 -3.00
CA ASP A 92 -1.69 0.20 -1.91
C ASP A 92 -2.40 0.29 -0.55
N VAL A 93 -3.18 1.35 -0.38
CA VAL A 93 -3.85 1.69 0.89
C VAL A 93 -5.35 1.92 0.67
N ILE A 94 -6.17 1.31 1.53
CA ILE A 94 -7.59 1.66 1.68
C ILE A 94 -7.69 2.65 2.83
N LEU A 95 -8.23 3.83 2.53
CA LEU A 95 -8.51 4.87 3.52
C LEU A 95 -9.81 4.53 4.24
N GLU A 96 -9.72 4.44 5.56
CA GLU A 96 -10.86 4.25 6.47
C GLU A 96 -11.70 5.54 6.55
N SER A 97 -12.55 5.74 5.54
CA SER A 97 -13.55 6.81 5.48
C SER A 97 -14.94 6.25 5.22
N TYR A 98 -15.97 7.10 5.24
CA TYR A 98 -17.33 6.70 4.89
C TYR A 98 -17.89 7.51 3.71
N PRO A 99 -18.06 6.91 2.51
CA PRO A 99 -17.61 5.56 2.12
C PRO A 99 -16.09 5.44 2.08
N ALA A 100 -15.57 4.21 2.09
CA ALA A 100 -14.14 3.94 2.06
C ALA A 100 -13.55 4.39 0.72
N LYS A 101 -12.25 4.69 0.69
CA LYS A 101 -11.59 5.22 -0.52
C LYS A 101 -10.28 4.52 -0.78
N THR A 102 -9.97 4.31 -2.06
CA THR A 102 -8.67 3.76 -2.44
C THR A 102 -8.17 4.36 -3.76
N ARG A 103 -6.86 4.23 -3.97
CA ARG A 103 -6.21 4.58 -5.22
C ARG A 103 -5.74 3.30 -5.90
N ALA A 104 -6.27 3.05 -7.09
CA ALA A 104 -5.86 1.95 -7.93
C ALA A 104 -4.72 2.39 -8.85
N TYR A 105 -3.71 1.52 -8.98
CA TYR A 105 -2.66 1.68 -9.99
C TYR A 105 -2.86 0.76 -11.19
N ARG A 106 -3.65 -0.31 -11.04
CA ARG A 106 -4.03 -1.22 -12.13
C ARG A 106 -5.46 -1.72 -11.91
N ILE A 107 -6.17 -1.92 -13.02
CA ILE A 107 -7.51 -2.52 -13.04
C ILE A 107 -7.57 -3.52 -14.19
N GLU A 108 -8.21 -4.66 -13.94
CA GLU A 108 -8.48 -5.68 -14.93
C GLU A 108 -9.95 -6.09 -14.87
N VAL A 109 -10.62 -6.15 -16.02
CA VAL A 109 -12.01 -6.63 -16.10
C VAL A 109 -11.95 -8.16 -16.22
N LEU A 110 -12.60 -8.85 -15.28
CA LEU A 110 -12.65 -10.31 -15.23
C LEU A 110 -13.88 -10.83 -15.99
N GLU A 111 -15.02 -10.18 -15.80
CA GLU A 111 -16.32 -10.53 -16.41
C GLU A 111 -17.09 -9.24 -16.77
N GLU A 112 -17.77 -9.24 -17.93
CA GLU A 112 -18.64 -8.16 -18.44
C GLU A 112 -20.13 -8.48 -18.30
#